data_AF-A0A6J6C1N2-F1
#
_entry.id   AF-A0A6J6C1N2-F1
#
_cell.length_a   1.000
_cell.length_b   1.000
_cell.length_c   1.000
_cell.angle_alpha   90.00
_cell.angle_beta   90.00
_cell.angle_gamma   90.00
#
_symmetry.space_group_name_H-M   'P 1'
#
loop_
_entity.id
_entity.type
_entity.pdbx_description
1 polymer ?
#
loop_
_entity_poly.entity_id
_entity_poly.type
_entity_poly.pdbx_seq_one_letter_code
_entity_poly.pdbx_strand_id
1 'polypeptide(L)'
;MDLGTYARDLYASLRNYIVTDPKKEHSVEDADWWATYSADQIVSAGDRVSAWLAVEPIKPEINLSESQDTLQVTWTPLKYSSYPFEAPPDPVSKFTVFWRRVGSSIWRRRDIIDPSATTMALTAVRGGVEYEVKVAPMSGPREWSNSDVKVFTMGLPSQVLSLASSTLGSATSLRWQAPADLRGVAIGDVTYRIEMRRLSSIRWTPVFSGLIKIRSSGWYEKRVLLPRTDSAYEFRIRAEIVYGEGPWRTVRQ
;
A
#
# COMPACT_ATOMS: atom_id res chain seq x y z
N MET A 1 -32.16 -34.00 3.15
CA MET A 1 -32.78 -34.52 1.92
C MET A 1 -32.45 -33.53 0.82
N ASP A 2 -31.72 -33.94 -0.20
CA ASP A 2 -31.39 -33.05 -1.33
C ASP A 2 -32.65 -32.78 -2.17
N LEU A 3 -32.82 -31.55 -2.66
CA LEU A 3 -34.00 -31.11 -3.43
C LEU A 3 -34.20 -31.94 -4.70
N GLY A 4 -33.10 -32.39 -5.33
CA GLY A 4 -33.17 -33.30 -6.47
C GLY A 4 -33.72 -34.68 -6.08
N THR A 5 -33.40 -35.16 -4.88
CA THR A 5 -33.94 -36.43 -4.34
C THR A 5 -35.43 -36.31 -4.02
N TYR A 6 -35.85 -35.21 -3.38
CA TYR A 6 -37.25 -34.95 -3.08
C TYR A 6 -38.11 -34.83 -4.35
N ALA A 7 -37.60 -34.17 -5.40
CA ALA A 7 -38.29 -34.07 -6.69
C ALA A 7 -38.46 -35.44 -7.37
N ARG A 8 -37.45 -36.31 -7.30
CA ARG A 8 -37.54 -37.69 -7.81
C ARG A 8 -38.56 -38.53 -7.04
N ASP A 9 -38.62 -38.39 -5.72
CA ASP A 9 -39.56 -39.14 -4.87
C ASP A 9 -41.02 -38.71 -5.10
N LEU A 10 -41.25 -37.41 -5.28
CA LEU A 10 -42.56 -36.86 -5.65
C LEU A 10 -43.00 -37.40 -7.02
N TYR A 11 -42.07 -37.42 -7.98
CA TYR A 11 -42.32 -37.97 -9.31
C TYR A 11 -42.62 -39.48 -9.28
N ALA A 12 -41.86 -40.29 -8.54
CA ALA A 12 -42.12 -41.72 -8.41
C ALA A 12 -43.53 -42.00 -7.86
N SER A 13 -43.99 -41.15 -6.93
CA SER A 13 -45.34 -41.22 -6.37
C SER A 13 -46.43 -40.84 -7.39
N LEU A 14 -46.22 -39.77 -8.17
CA LEU A 14 -47.11 -39.32 -9.24
C LEU A 14 -47.18 -40.31 -10.40
N ARG A 15 -46.04 -40.90 -10.81
CA ARG A 15 -45.97 -41.90 -11.87
C ARG A 15 -46.77 -43.15 -11.51
N ASN A 16 -46.63 -43.64 -10.28
CA ASN A 16 -47.42 -44.78 -9.80
C ASN A 16 -48.92 -44.48 -9.80
N TYR A 17 -49.32 -43.25 -9.45
CA TYR A 17 -50.72 -42.80 -9.52
C TYR A 17 -51.24 -42.78 -10.97
N ILE A 18 -50.50 -42.21 -11.93
CA ILE A 18 -50.91 -42.13 -13.34
C ILE A 18 -50.97 -43.50 -14.01
N VAL A 19 -50.02 -44.39 -13.71
CA VAL A 19 -50.01 -45.77 -14.24
C VAL A 19 -51.21 -46.58 -13.75
N THR A 20 -51.70 -46.27 -12.54
CA THR A 20 -52.84 -46.96 -11.93
C THR A 20 -54.18 -46.26 -12.16
N ASP A 21 -54.20 -45.11 -12.83
CA ASP A 21 -55.43 -44.35 -13.11
C ASP A 21 -56.26 -45.03 -14.23
N PRO A 22 -57.52 -45.42 -13.95
CA PRO A 22 -58.41 -46.02 -14.93
C PRO A 22 -58.96 -45.01 -15.98
N LYS A 23 -58.73 -43.70 -15.85
CA LYS A 23 -59.17 -42.66 -16.80
C LYS A 23 -57.96 -41.90 -17.37
N LYS A 24 -57.23 -42.52 -18.30
CA LYS A 24 -56.02 -41.91 -18.90
C LYS A 24 -56.36 -40.68 -19.76
N GLU A 25 -56.14 -39.49 -19.24
CA GLU A 25 -56.23 -38.23 -20.00
C GLU A 25 -54.86 -37.81 -20.61
N HIS A 26 -53.74 -38.37 -20.13
CA HIS A 26 -52.38 -38.08 -20.62
C HIS A 26 -51.52 -39.36 -20.74
N SER A 27 -50.52 -39.35 -21.62
CA SER A 27 -49.63 -40.51 -21.83
C SER A 27 -48.56 -40.61 -20.73
N VAL A 28 -48.11 -41.84 -20.43
CA VAL A 28 -46.99 -42.07 -19.49
C VAL A 28 -45.68 -41.48 -20.02
N GLU A 29 -45.50 -41.46 -21.35
CA GLU A 29 -44.32 -40.90 -22.01
C GLU A 29 -44.22 -39.38 -21.80
N ASP A 30 -45.34 -38.64 -21.88
CA ASP A 30 -45.37 -37.21 -21.58
C ASP A 30 -45.03 -36.94 -20.12
N ALA A 31 -45.59 -37.72 -19.19
CA ALA A 31 -45.29 -37.60 -17.76
C ALA A 31 -43.81 -37.88 -17.45
N ASP A 32 -43.25 -38.92 -18.07
CA ASP A 32 -41.84 -39.31 -17.92
C ASP A 32 -40.89 -38.22 -18.49
N TRP A 33 -41.27 -37.59 -19.61
CA TRP A 33 -40.54 -36.47 -20.20
C TRP A 33 -40.56 -35.23 -19.31
N TRP A 34 -41.74 -34.79 -18.86
CA TRP A 34 -41.89 -33.60 -18.00
C TRP A 34 -41.14 -33.73 -16.68
N ALA A 35 -41.10 -34.93 -16.10
CA ALA A 35 -40.39 -35.17 -14.88
C ALA A 35 -38.87 -35.14 -15.05
N THR A 36 -38.37 -35.75 -16.12
CA THR A 36 -36.94 -35.70 -16.46
C THR A 36 -36.52 -34.26 -16.72
N TYR A 37 -37.27 -33.53 -17.55
CA TYR A 37 -37.02 -32.11 -17.83
C TYR A 37 -37.02 -31.27 -16.54
N SER A 38 -38.00 -31.48 -15.65
CA SER A 38 -38.10 -30.75 -14.39
C SER A 38 -36.95 -31.07 -13.43
N ALA A 39 -36.54 -32.34 -13.35
CA ALA A 39 -35.38 -32.76 -12.57
C ALA A 39 -34.10 -32.09 -13.06
N ASP A 40 -33.88 -32.04 -14.38
CA ASP A 40 -32.72 -31.38 -15.00
C ASP A 40 -32.71 -29.87 -14.72
N GLN A 41 -33.87 -29.20 -14.77
CA GLN A 41 -33.97 -27.78 -14.42
C GLN A 41 -33.63 -27.52 -12.94
N ILE A 42 -34.06 -28.38 -12.02
CA ILE A 42 -33.75 -28.24 -10.59
C ILE A 42 -32.25 -28.45 -10.32
N VAL A 43 -31.64 -29.46 -10.94
CA VAL A 43 -30.19 -29.70 -10.83
C VAL A 43 -29.41 -28.51 -11.38
N SER A 44 -29.77 -28.02 -12.57
CA SER A 44 -29.16 -26.84 -13.19
C SER A 44 -29.31 -25.58 -12.32
N ALA A 45 -30.47 -25.36 -11.71
CA ALA A 45 -30.67 -24.27 -10.76
C ALA A 45 -29.78 -24.43 -9.51
N GLY A 46 -29.65 -25.64 -8.99
CA GLY A 46 -28.74 -25.97 -7.89
C GLY A 46 -27.27 -25.69 -8.22
N ASP A 47 -26.83 -26.06 -9.41
CA ASP A 47 -25.47 -25.77 -9.90
C ASP A 47 -25.22 -24.27 -10.04
N ARG A 48 -26.20 -23.51 -10.55
CA ARG A 48 -26.12 -22.05 -10.63
C ARG A 48 -26.02 -21.40 -9.25
N VAL A 49 -26.83 -21.83 -8.28
CA VAL A 49 -26.75 -21.31 -6.90
C VAL A 49 -25.40 -21.65 -6.28
N SER A 50 -24.91 -22.87 -6.48
CA SER A 50 -23.59 -23.30 -5.98
C SER A 50 -22.46 -22.46 -6.59
N ALA A 51 -22.52 -22.19 -7.90
CA ALA A 51 -21.57 -21.33 -8.60
C ALA A 51 -21.65 -19.86 -8.12
N TRP A 52 -22.85 -19.36 -7.80
CA TRP A 52 -23.05 -18.01 -7.25
C TRP A 52 -22.48 -17.88 -5.84
N LEU A 53 -22.70 -18.87 -4.98
CA LEU A 53 -22.15 -18.91 -3.62
C LEU A 53 -20.62 -19.04 -3.59
N ALA A 54 -20.03 -19.63 -4.65
CA ALA A 54 -18.58 -19.76 -4.82
C ALA A 54 -17.91 -18.49 -5.41
N VAL A 55 -18.66 -17.42 -5.67
CA VAL A 55 -18.10 -16.15 -6.17
C VAL A 55 -17.33 -15.46 -5.04
N GLU A 56 -16.05 -15.26 -5.26
CA GLU A 56 -15.15 -14.60 -4.29
C GLU A 56 -14.40 -13.44 -4.95
N PRO A 57 -14.06 -12.38 -4.19
CA PRO A 57 -13.14 -11.35 -4.65
C PRO A 57 -11.77 -11.95 -4.97
N ILE A 58 -11.24 -11.62 -6.15
CA ILE A 58 -9.86 -11.90 -6.49
C ILE A 58 -8.97 -11.03 -5.60
N LYS A 59 -7.93 -11.64 -5.01
CA LYS A 59 -6.99 -10.91 -4.16
C LYS A 59 -6.41 -9.70 -4.93
N PRO A 60 -6.37 -8.51 -4.33
CA PRO A 60 -5.84 -7.34 -5.01
C PRO A 60 -4.33 -7.44 -5.18
N GLU A 61 -3.81 -7.02 -6.33
CA GLU A 61 -2.37 -6.80 -6.49
C GLU A 61 -2.05 -5.37 -6.08
N ILE A 62 -1.06 -5.20 -5.18
CA ILE A 62 -0.70 -3.89 -4.65
C ILE A 62 0.60 -3.37 -5.25
N ASN A 63 0.77 -2.06 -5.36
CA ASN A 63 2.03 -1.39 -5.64
C ASN A 63 2.26 -0.25 -4.65
N LEU A 64 3.53 -0.01 -4.34
CA LEU A 64 3.96 0.96 -3.33
C LEU A 64 4.88 1.99 -4.00
N SER A 65 4.59 3.26 -3.81
CA SER A 65 5.44 4.35 -4.29
C SER A 65 5.49 5.50 -3.30
N GLU A 66 6.57 6.27 -3.35
CA GLU A 66 6.66 7.53 -2.63
C GLU A 66 6.01 8.65 -3.45
N SER A 67 5.19 9.47 -2.80
CA SER A 67 4.77 10.76 -3.32
C SER A 67 4.86 11.79 -2.22
N GLN A 68 5.79 12.74 -2.36
CA GLN A 68 6.03 13.85 -1.44
C GLN A 68 6.14 13.43 0.04
N ASP A 69 5.00 13.32 0.72
CA ASP A 69 4.79 13.09 2.15
C ASP A 69 4.08 11.81 2.55
N THR A 70 3.83 10.95 1.57
CA THR A 70 3.02 9.76 1.76
C THR A 70 3.60 8.55 1.05
N LEU A 71 3.44 7.39 1.68
CA LEU A 71 3.55 6.12 0.99
C LEU A 71 2.23 5.89 0.26
N GLN A 72 2.25 6.04 -1.06
CA GLN A 72 1.12 5.76 -1.93
C GLN A 72 1.01 4.25 -2.09
N VAL A 73 -0.14 3.73 -1.71
CA VAL A 73 -0.53 2.34 -1.88
C VAL A 73 -1.57 2.31 -2.98
N THR A 74 -1.26 1.66 -4.10
CA THR A 74 -2.24 1.44 -5.17
C THR A 74 -2.57 -0.04 -5.26
N TRP A 75 -3.77 -0.37 -5.70
CA TRP A 75 -4.15 -1.75 -5.96
C TRP A 75 -5.02 -1.88 -7.21
N THR A 76 -5.04 -3.09 -7.76
CA THR A 76 -5.91 -3.42 -8.88
C THR A 76 -7.39 -3.23 -8.52
N PRO A 77 -8.23 -2.73 -9.44
CA PRO A 77 -9.67 -2.67 -9.24
C PRO A 77 -10.25 -4.02 -8.79
N LEU A 78 -11.31 -3.95 -8.00
CA LEU A 78 -12.04 -5.13 -7.53
C LEU A 78 -12.49 -5.99 -8.71
N LYS A 79 -12.18 -7.29 -8.66
CA LYS A 79 -12.64 -8.31 -9.58
C LYS A 79 -13.12 -9.51 -8.79
N TYR A 80 -14.03 -10.29 -9.37
CA TYR A 80 -14.55 -11.52 -8.80
C TYR A 80 -14.16 -12.72 -9.65
N SER A 81 -14.15 -13.90 -9.04
CA SER A 81 -13.69 -15.16 -9.65
C SER A 81 -14.58 -15.70 -10.79
N SER A 82 -15.81 -15.22 -11.00
CA SER A 82 -16.69 -15.75 -12.06
C SER A 82 -17.64 -14.72 -12.71
N TYR A 83 -18.22 -15.11 -13.85
CA TYR A 83 -18.84 -14.22 -14.86
C TYR A 83 -20.34 -14.42 -15.20
N PRO A 84 -21.16 -15.34 -14.63
CA PRO A 84 -22.55 -15.41 -15.09
C PRO A 84 -23.57 -14.61 -14.24
N PHE A 85 -23.15 -13.91 -13.19
CA PHE A 85 -24.09 -13.25 -12.26
C PHE A 85 -23.89 -11.72 -12.21
N GLU A 86 -25.00 -10.97 -12.15
CA GLU A 86 -24.97 -9.50 -12.06
C GLU A 86 -24.36 -8.98 -10.76
N ALA A 87 -24.47 -9.73 -9.66
CA ALA A 87 -23.89 -9.39 -8.37
C ALA A 87 -23.48 -10.64 -7.56
N PRO A 88 -22.37 -10.57 -6.80
CA PRO A 88 -21.98 -11.60 -5.84
C PRO A 88 -22.94 -11.63 -4.63
N PRO A 89 -23.02 -12.76 -3.90
CA PRO A 89 -23.84 -12.87 -2.68
C PRO A 89 -23.43 -11.89 -1.59
N ASP A 90 -22.11 -11.73 -1.41
CA ASP A 90 -21.50 -10.90 -0.37
C ASP A 90 -20.62 -9.82 -1.03
N PRO A 91 -21.19 -8.77 -1.63
CA PRO A 91 -20.42 -7.75 -2.32
C PRO A 91 -19.47 -7.03 -1.36
N VAL A 92 -18.24 -6.81 -1.83
CA VAL A 92 -17.24 -5.99 -1.12
C VAL A 92 -17.78 -4.57 -0.98
N SER A 93 -17.79 -4.06 0.24
CA SER A 93 -18.27 -2.72 0.57
C SER A 93 -17.13 -1.74 0.88
N LYS A 94 -15.93 -2.24 1.20
CA LYS A 94 -14.76 -1.42 1.51
C LYS A 94 -13.46 -2.18 1.28
N PHE A 95 -12.37 -1.43 1.15
CA PHE A 95 -11.02 -1.96 1.31
C PHE A 95 -10.46 -1.58 2.67
N THR A 96 -9.63 -2.44 3.25
CA THR A 96 -8.83 -2.12 4.43
C THR A 96 -7.36 -2.22 4.08
N VAL A 97 -6.64 -1.11 4.22
CA VAL A 97 -5.18 -1.06 4.03
C VAL A 97 -4.51 -1.27 5.38
N PHE A 98 -3.66 -2.29 5.46
CA PHE A 98 -2.88 -2.61 6.65
C PHE A 98 -1.42 -2.25 6.43
N TRP A 99 -0.78 -1.67 7.44
CA TRP A 99 0.66 -1.42 7.41
C TRP A 99 1.30 -1.57 8.79
N ARG A 100 2.57 -1.96 8.81
CA ARG A 100 3.38 -2.00 10.03
C ARG A 100 4.85 -1.82 9.69
N ARG A 101 5.67 -1.52 10.70
CA ARG A 101 7.12 -1.59 10.54
C ARG A 101 7.54 -3.06 10.45
N VAL A 102 8.54 -3.38 9.64
CA VAL A 102 9.14 -4.72 9.62
C VAL A 102 9.56 -5.10 11.05
N GLY A 103 9.24 -6.32 11.47
CA GLY A 103 9.49 -6.82 12.83
C GLY A 103 8.45 -6.41 13.89
N SER A 104 7.51 -5.51 13.58
CA SER A 104 6.37 -5.22 14.46
C SER A 104 5.36 -6.37 14.42
N SER A 105 4.81 -6.78 15.56
CA SER A 105 3.67 -7.70 15.61
C SER A 105 2.32 -7.02 15.35
N ILE A 106 2.27 -5.69 15.50
CA ILE A 106 1.02 -4.91 15.44
C ILE A 106 0.86 -4.29 14.05
N TRP A 107 -0.26 -4.62 13.40
CA TRP A 107 -0.74 -3.97 12.19
C TRP A 107 -1.57 -2.73 12.51
N ARG A 108 -1.24 -1.61 11.87
CA ARG A 108 -2.16 -0.47 11.74
C ARG A 108 -3.07 -0.74 10.55
N ARG A 109 -4.27 -0.15 10.57
CA ARG A 109 -5.24 -0.28 9.49
C ARG A 109 -6.01 0.99 9.24
N ARG A 110 -6.50 1.16 8.02
CA ARG A 110 -7.44 2.21 7.63
C ARG A 110 -8.44 1.62 6.63
N ASP A 111 -9.71 1.92 6.87
CA ASP A 111 -10.81 1.54 5.99
C ASP A 111 -11.04 2.60 4.92
N ILE A 112 -11.39 2.15 3.73
CA ILE A 112 -11.77 2.98 2.58
C ILE A 112 -13.15 2.51 2.17
N ILE A 113 -14.15 3.29 2.56
CA ILE A 113 -15.57 2.99 2.37
C ILE A 113 -16.00 3.37 0.94
N ASP A 114 -15.23 2.89 -0.02
CA ASP A 114 -15.48 3.00 -1.44
C ASP A 114 -14.88 1.76 -2.11
N PRO A 115 -15.70 0.80 -2.58
CA PRO A 115 -15.20 -0.42 -3.23
C PRO A 115 -14.65 -0.16 -4.65
N SER A 116 -14.80 1.05 -5.19
CA SER A 116 -14.17 1.47 -6.44
C SER A 116 -12.80 2.12 -6.25
N ALA A 117 -12.42 2.45 -5.00
CA ALA A 117 -11.13 3.03 -4.71
C ALA A 117 -9.99 2.06 -5.03
N THR A 118 -8.93 2.59 -5.62
CA THR A 118 -7.73 1.85 -6.05
C THR A 118 -6.43 2.45 -5.51
N THR A 119 -6.53 3.44 -4.63
CA THR A 119 -5.37 4.14 -4.08
C THR A 119 -5.62 4.66 -2.67
N MET A 120 -4.54 4.71 -1.87
CA MET A 120 -4.53 5.33 -0.55
C MET A 120 -3.15 5.88 -0.21
N ALA A 121 -3.15 7.10 0.32
CA ALA A 121 -1.96 7.73 0.87
C ALA A 121 -1.80 7.39 2.37
N LEU A 122 -0.72 6.72 2.73
CA LEU A 122 -0.33 6.49 4.13
C LEU A 122 0.48 7.69 4.64
N THR A 123 -0.08 8.39 5.62
CA THR A 123 0.58 9.51 6.31
C THR A 123 1.32 9.04 7.57
N ALA A 124 2.22 9.88 8.09
CA ALA A 124 3.00 9.62 9.31
C ALA A 124 3.93 8.38 9.24
N VAL A 125 4.41 8.06 8.03
CA VAL A 125 5.53 7.15 7.80
C VAL A 125 6.86 7.89 8.02
N ARG A 126 7.86 7.17 8.54
CA ARG A 126 9.20 7.71 8.83
C ARG A 126 10.21 7.26 7.78
N GLY A 127 11.09 8.16 7.36
CA GLY A 127 12.21 7.89 6.47
C GLY A 127 13.23 6.96 7.10
N GLY A 128 13.86 6.14 6.28
CA GLY A 128 14.81 5.10 6.69
C GLY A 128 14.16 3.92 7.42
N VAL A 129 12.83 3.87 7.50
CA VAL A 129 12.09 2.76 8.13
C VAL A 129 11.44 1.91 7.05
N GLU A 130 11.57 0.60 7.21
CA GLU A 130 10.96 -0.40 6.35
C GLU A 130 9.56 -0.76 6.85
N TYR A 131 8.59 -0.80 5.94
CA TYR A 131 7.19 -1.09 6.21
C TYR A 131 6.73 -2.30 5.41
N GLU A 132 5.93 -3.14 6.06
CA GLU A 132 5.11 -4.16 5.40
C GLU A 132 3.71 -3.59 5.18
N VAL A 133 3.16 -3.79 3.99
CA VAL A 133 1.84 -3.29 3.59
C VAL A 133 1.06 -4.40 2.90
N LYS A 134 -0.23 -4.51 3.21
CA LYS A 134 -1.18 -5.36 2.50
C LYS A 134 -2.56 -4.71 2.43
N VAL A 135 -3.39 -5.14 1.49
CA VAL A 135 -4.75 -4.63 1.29
C VAL A 135 -5.74 -5.80 1.32
N ALA A 136 -6.86 -5.64 2.02
CA ALA A 136 -7.93 -6.64 2.06
C ALA A 136 -9.25 -6.06 1.51
N PRO A 137 -9.96 -6.79 0.63
CA PRO A 137 -11.36 -6.55 0.38
C PRO A 137 -12.20 -6.99 1.59
N MET A 138 -13.27 -6.25 1.89
CA MET A 138 -14.16 -6.55 3.02
C MET A 138 -15.63 -6.51 2.58
N SER A 139 -16.40 -7.52 3.00
CA SER A 139 -17.87 -7.53 2.90
C SER A 139 -18.45 -7.38 4.30
N GLY A 140 -18.73 -6.13 4.70
CA GLY A 140 -19.06 -5.81 6.09
C GLY A 140 -17.89 -6.13 7.04
N PRO A 141 -18.06 -6.98 8.08
CA PRO A 141 -16.98 -7.39 8.97
C PRO A 141 -16.12 -8.53 8.41
N ARG A 142 -16.55 -9.22 7.34
CA ARG A 142 -15.84 -10.35 6.74
C ARG A 142 -14.63 -9.84 5.95
N GLU A 143 -13.45 -10.35 6.28
CA GLU A 143 -12.21 -10.14 5.54
C GLU A 143 -12.04 -11.23 4.48
N TRP A 144 -11.79 -10.82 3.22
CA TRP A 144 -11.43 -11.73 2.13
C TRP A 144 -9.91 -11.87 1.99
N SER A 145 -9.49 -12.71 1.04
CA SER A 145 -8.08 -12.90 0.71
C SER A 145 -7.33 -11.57 0.54
N ASN A 146 -6.33 -11.38 1.39
CA ASN A 146 -5.44 -10.23 1.34
C ASN A 146 -4.61 -10.24 0.05
N SER A 147 -4.14 -9.06 -0.37
CA SER A 147 -2.98 -8.96 -1.25
C SER A 147 -1.78 -9.68 -0.65
N ASP A 148 -0.80 -10.01 -1.50
CA ASP A 148 0.52 -10.36 -1.00
C ASP A 148 1.11 -9.18 -0.21
N VAL A 149 1.89 -9.49 0.83
CA VAL A 149 2.57 -8.46 1.62
C VAL A 149 3.70 -7.88 0.78
N LYS A 150 3.69 -6.56 0.58
CA LYS A 150 4.83 -5.85 0.00
C LYS A 150 5.61 -5.12 1.08
N VAL A 151 6.91 -5.11 0.89
CA VAL A 151 7.86 -4.42 1.76
C VAL A 151 8.36 -3.16 1.06
N PHE A 152 8.45 -2.06 1.79
CA PHE A 152 8.90 -0.78 1.26
C PHE A 152 9.70 0.00 2.29
N THR A 153 10.88 0.49 1.90
CA THR A 153 11.69 1.37 2.74
C THR A 153 11.48 2.81 2.31
N MET A 154 10.99 3.63 3.23
CA MET A 154 10.90 5.07 2.99
C MET A 154 12.31 5.65 2.83
N GLY A 155 12.57 6.33 1.73
CA GLY A 155 13.86 6.91 1.42
C GLY A 155 14.26 8.04 2.38
N LEU A 156 15.58 8.27 2.44
CA LEU A 156 16.19 9.46 3.03
C LEU A 156 16.89 10.27 1.94
N PRO A 157 17.15 11.58 2.15
CA PRO A 157 17.98 12.35 1.24
C PRO A 157 19.35 11.68 1.10
N SER A 158 19.90 11.73 -0.11
CA SER A 158 21.30 11.38 -0.32
C SER A 158 22.24 12.40 0.35
N GLN A 159 23.54 12.10 0.36
CA GLN A 159 24.54 13.03 0.87
C GLN A 159 24.56 14.32 0.04
N VAL A 160 24.83 15.48 0.67
CA VAL A 160 25.03 16.73 -0.08
C VAL A 160 26.17 16.60 -1.08
N LEU A 161 26.09 17.32 -2.20
CA LEU A 161 27.07 17.26 -3.28
C LEU A 161 28.12 18.37 -3.15
N SER A 162 29.32 18.12 -3.68
CA SER A 162 30.38 19.12 -3.89
C SER A 162 30.71 20.02 -2.67
N LEU A 163 30.67 19.49 -1.45
CA LEU A 163 30.99 20.26 -0.24
C LEU A 163 32.44 20.75 -0.26
N ALA A 164 32.61 22.06 -0.15
CA ALA A 164 33.89 22.74 -0.04
C ALA A 164 33.83 23.80 1.08
N SER A 165 35.01 24.10 1.65
CA SER A 165 35.23 25.17 2.63
C SER A 165 36.22 26.19 2.09
N SER A 166 36.04 27.45 2.46
CA SER A 166 37.02 28.52 2.26
C SER A 166 37.05 29.40 3.50
N THR A 167 38.23 29.65 4.05
CA THR A 167 38.39 30.37 5.32
C THR A 167 39.03 31.71 5.10
N LEU A 168 38.43 32.74 5.70
CA LEU A 168 38.94 34.11 5.67
C LEU A 168 38.77 34.73 7.07
N GLY A 169 39.90 35.01 7.72
CA GLY A 169 39.94 35.58 9.07
C GLY A 169 39.30 34.64 10.10
N SER A 170 38.29 35.14 10.82
CA SER A 170 37.59 34.41 11.89
C SER A 170 36.37 33.61 11.42
N ALA A 171 36.25 33.31 10.12
CA ALA A 171 35.10 32.60 9.59
C ALA A 171 35.46 31.67 8.43
N THR A 172 34.67 30.60 8.31
CA THR A 172 34.70 29.67 7.17
C THR A 172 33.37 29.76 6.42
N SER A 173 33.45 29.98 5.11
CA SER A 173 32.32 29.79 4.19
C SER A 173 32.29 28.34 3.73
N LEU A 174 31.17 27.67 3.98
CA LEU A 174 30.85 26.35 3.44
C LEU A 174 29.98 26.52 2.21
N ARG A 175 30.33 25.83 1.12
CA ARG A 175 29.59 25.85 -0.14
C ARG A 175 29.33 24.41 -0.60
N TRP A 176 28.09 24.11 -0.99
CA TRP A 176 27.68 22.78 -1.43
C TRP A 176 26.52 22.84 -2.43
N GLN A 177 26.25 21.73 -3.09
CA GLN A 177 25.06 21.52 -3.91
C GLN A 177 24.09 20.59 -3.18
N ALA A 178 22.80 20.71 -3.50
CA ALA A 178 21.79 19.81 -2.95
C ALA A 178 22.15 18.34 -3.17
N PRO A 179 21.67 17.43 -2.32
CA PRO A 179 21.67 16.00 -2.63
C PRO A 179 21.12 15.71 -4.04
N ALA A 180 21.65 14.67 -4.69
CA ALA A 180 21.15 14.21 -5.99
C ALA A 180 19.71 13.68 -5.91
N ASP A 181 19.33 13.20 -4.73
CA ASP A 181 18.04 12.61 -4.42
C ASP A 181 17.50 13.18 -3.11
N LEU A 182 16.35 13.84 -3.22
CA LEU A 182 15.58 14.45 -2.14
C LEU A 182 14.28 13.69 -1.87
N ARG A 183 14.08 12.51 -2.46
CA ARG A 183 12.90 11.65 -2.26
C ARG A 183 11.59 12.38 -2.57
N GLY A 184 11.58 13.13 -3.66
CA GLY A 184 10.41 13.90 -4.11
C GLY A 184 10.13 15.18 -3.30
N VAL A 185 10.92 15.49 -2.27
CA VAL A 185 10.82 16.78 -1.56
C VAL A 185 11.37 17.89 -2.44
N ALA A 186 10.61 18.99 -2.55
CA ALA A 186 11.03 20.15 -3.30
C ALA A 186 12.28 20.76 -2.67
N ILE A 187 13.22 21.20 -3.51
CA ILE A 187 14.53 21.72 -3.09
C ILE A 187 14.44 22.92 -2.12
N GLY A 188 13.31 23.65 -2.12
CA GLY A 188 13.04 24.78 -1.23
C GLY A 188 12.63 24.39 0.19
N ASP A 189 12.19 23.15 0.40
CA ASP A 189 11.70 22.64 1.69
C ASP A 189 12.76 21.83 2.45
N VAL A 190 13.95 21.70 1.87
CA VAL A 190 15.06 20.96 2.47
C VAL A 190 15.78 21.82 3.50
N THR A 191 15.86 21.31 4.72
CA THR A 191 16.68 21.91 5.78
C THR A 191 18.08 21.31 5.77
N TYR A 192 19.06 22.07 6.26
CA TYR A 192 20.43 21.60 6.42
C TYR A 192 20.84 21.73 7.87
N ARG A 193 21.50 20.68 8.37
CA ARG A 193 22.18 20.70 9.66
C ARG A 193 23.67 20.69 9.43
N ILE A 194 24.36 21.61 10.09
CA ILE A 194 25.81 21.76 10.02
C ILE A 194 26.36 21.68 11.44
N GLU A 195 27.41 20.89 11.58
CA GLU A 195 28.16 20.76 12.82
C GLU A 195 29.63 20.99 12.55
N MET A 196 30.35 21.45 13.57
CA MET A 196 31.79 21.61 13.52
C MET A 196 32.44 20.92 14.72
N ARG A 197 33.70 20.53 14.55
CA ARG A 197 34.57 20.14 15.65
C ARG A 197 35.97 20.67 15.40
N ARG A 198 36.71 20.91 16.49
CA ARG A 198 38.17 21.05 16.41
C ARG A 198 38.77 19.70 16.05
N LEU A 199 39.84 19.66 15.25
CA LEU A 199 40.51 18.39 14.93
C LEU A 199 41.03 17.65 16.18
N SER A 200 41.34 18.37 17.25
CA SER A 200 41.72 17.82 18.54
C SER A 200 40.55 17.31 19.39
N SER A 201 39.30 17.48 18.94
CA SER A 201 38.09 17.09 19.65
C SER A 201 37.37 15.98 18.90
N ILE A 202 36.87 14.98 19.63
CA ILE A 202 35.92 14.00 19.07
C ILE A 202 34.48 14.52 19.06
N ARG A 203 34.18 15.55 19.86
CA ARG A 203 32.83 16.09 20.03
C ARG A 203 32.49 17.08 18.91
N TRP A 204 31.40 16.80 18.21
CA TRP A 204 30.75 17.70 17.27
C TRP A 204 29.84 18.68 18.00
N THR A 205 29.82 19.93 17.52
CA THR A 205 28.97 21.00 18.04
C THR A 205 28.08 21.53 16.91
N PRO A 206 26.76 21.64 17.10
CA PRO A 206 25.87 22.20 16.10
C PRO A 206 26.17 23.70 15.89
N VAL A 207 26.26 24.12 14.64
CA VAL A 207 26.45 25.53 14.26
C VAL A 207 25.29 26.09 13.46
N PHE A 208 24.51 25.21 12.82
CA PHE A 208 23.33 25.61 12.09
C PHE A 208 22.35 24.45 11.95
N SER A 209 21.06 24.77 12.00
CA SER A 209 19.96 23.87 11.65
C SER A 209 18.83 24.72 11.06
N GLY A 210 18.43 24.46 9.82
CA GLY A 210 17.30 25.16 9.21
C GLY A 210 17.36 25.27 7.69
N LEU A 211 16.43 26.02 7.12
CA LEU A 211 16.35 26.28 5.68
C LEU A 211 17.49 27.21 5.24
N ILE A 212 18.07 26.92 4.08
CA ILE A 212 19.02 27.80 3.41
C ILE A 212 18.52 28.01 1.99
N LYS A 213 18.36 29.27 1.59
CA LYS A 213 17.95 29.59 0.22
C LYS A 213 19.07 29.22 -0.76
N ILE A 214 18.74 28.43 -1.77
CA ILE A 214 19.65 28.14 -2.87
C ILE A 214 19.91 29.42 -3.66
N ARG A 215 21.17 29.64 -4.07
CA ARG A 215 21.51 30.73 -5.00
C ARG A 215 21.03 30.35 -6.41
N SER A 216 20.80 31.34 -7.27
CA SER A 216 20.46 31.11 -8.69
C SER A 216 21.47 30.23 -9.45
N SER A 217 22.70 30.13 -8.94
CA SER A 217 23.75 29.24 -9.46
C SER A 217 23.60 27.76 -9.07
N GLY A 218 22.56 27.38 -8.32
CA GLY A 218 22.36 26.00 -7.84
C GLY A 218 23.24 25.64 -6.63
N TRP A 219 23.89 26.62 -6.01
CA TRP A 219 24.76 26.43 -4.87
C TRP A 219 24.14 27.01 -3.60
N TYR A 220 24.36 26.29 -2.50
CA TYR A 220 24.11 26.77 -1.15
C TYR A 220 25.41 27.31 -0.56
N GLU A 221 25.26 28.25 0.36
CA GLU A 221 26.38 28.77 1.12
C GLU A 221 25.97 29.09 2.57
N LYS A 222 26.86 28.75 3.52
CA LYS A 222 26.73 29.18 4.91
C LYS A 222 28.08 29.62 5.45
N ARG A 223 28.13 30.84 5.97
CA ARG A 223 29.25 31.33 6.76
C ARG A 223 29.12 30.88 8.21
N VAL A 224 30.17 30.28 8.76
CA VAL A 224 30.29 29.83 10.15
C VAL A 224 31.44 30.58 10.82
N LEU A 225 31.18 31.18 11.98
CA LEU A 225 32.21 31.85 12.77
C LEU A 225 33.06 30.81 13.52
N LEU A 226 34.37 30.99 13.51
CA LEU A 226 35.31 30.14 14.23
C LEU A 226 35.48 30.66 15.67
N PRO A 227 35.23 29.84 16.70
CA PRO A 227 35.43 30.25 18.08
C PRO A 227 36.89 30.62 18.41
N ARG A 228 37.84 30.03 17.67
CA ARG A 228 39.27 30.33 17.78
C ARG A 228 39.90 30.26 16.40
N THR A 229 40.68 31.26 16.03
CA THR A 229 41.33 31.36 14.71
C THR A 229 42.64 30.59 14.60
N ASP A 230 43.20 30.16 15.74
CA ASP A 230 44.44 29.37 15.85
C ASP A 230 44.22 27.85 15.74
N SER A 231 42.97 27.43 15.58
CA SER A 231 42.57 26.03 15.64
C SER A 231 42.11 25.53 14.27
N ALA A 232 42.48 24.31 13.91
CA ALA A 232 41.94 23.65 12.72
C ALA A 232 40.59 22.98 13.04
N TYR A 233 39.62 23.17 12.15
CA TYR A 233 38.27 22.64 12.28
C TYR A 233 37.93 21.66 11.15
N GLU A 234 37.03 20.75 11.47
CA GLU A 234 36.34 19.91 10.53
C GLU A 234 34.85 20.20 10.63
N PHE A 235 34.19 20.28 9.48
CA PHE A 235 32.77 20.55 9.33
C PHE A 235 32.08 19.33 8.77
N ARG A 236 30.87 19.07 9.24
CA ARG A 236 29.98 18.10 8.59
C ARG A 236 28.61 18.71 8.35
N ILE A 237 28.00 18.32 7.25
CA ILE A 237 26.69 18.78 6.82
C ILE A 237 25.87 17.60 6.31
N ARG A 238 24.57 17.65 6.55
CA ARG A 238 23.59 16.75 5.93
C ARG A 238 22.33 17.53 5.56
N ALA A 239 21.60 17.00 4.60
CA ALA A 239 20.24 17.43 4.33
C ALA A 239 19.28 16.72 5.28
N GLU A 240 18.26 17.44 5.71
CA GLU A 240 17.18 16.96 6.57
C GLU A 240 15.86 17.32 5.88
N ILE A 241 15.03 16.30 5.67
CA ILE A 241 13.66 16.44 5.20
C ILE A 241 12.72 16.02 6.32
N VAL A 242 11.42 16.31 6.18
CA VAL A 242 10.44 16.01 7.23
C VAL A 242 10.39 14.52 7.63
N TYR A 243 10.85 13.59 6.78
CA TYR A 243 10.88 12.14 7.09
C TYR A 243 12.15 11.67 7.78
N GLY A 244 13.23 12.45 7.74
CA GLY A 244 14.49 12.05 8.35
C GLY A 244 15.72 12.73 7.76
N GLU A 245 16.86 12.20 8.17
CA GLU A 245 18.15 12.85 8.04
C GLU A 245 19.00 12.07 7.04
N GLY A 246 19.52 12.75 6.03
CA GLY A 246 20.51 12.17 5.11
C GLY A 246 21.85 11.92 5.80
N PRO A 247 22.78 11.22 5.11
CA PRO A 247 24.11 10.97 5.65
C PRO A 247 24.95 12.25 5.74
N TRP A 248 25.86 12.29 6.72
CA TRP A 248 26.82 13.38 6.89
C TRP A 248 27.86 13.40 5.78
N ARG A 249 28.14 14.57 5.21
CA ARG A 249 29.35 14.87 4.42
C ARG A 249 30.28 15.74 5.22
N THR A 250 31.57 15.43 5.15
CA THR A 250 32.60 16.11 5.94
C THR A 250 33.56 16.87 5.04
N VAL A 251 34.04 18.02 5.51
CA VAL A 251 35.12 18.80 4.89
C VAL A 251 36.01 19.40 5.99
N ARG A 252 37.31 19.52 5.71
CA ARG A 252 38.26 20.18 6.62
C ARG A 252 38.52 21.59 6.15
N GLN A 253 38.67 22.49 7.11
CA GLN A 253 39.12 23.86 6.87
C GLN A 253 40.42 23.91 6.08
#